data_AF-A0A960L8A0-F1
#
_entry.id   AF-A0A960L8A0-F1
#
_cell.length_a   1.000
_cell.length_b   1.000
_cell.length_c   1.000
_cell.angle_alpha   90.00
_cell.angle_beta   90.00
_cell.angle_gamma   90.00
#
_symmetry.space_group_name_H-M   'P 1'
#
loop_
_entity.id
_entity.type
_entity.pdbx_description
1 polymer ?
#
loop_
_entity_poly.entity_id
_entity_poly.type
_entity_poly.pdbx_seq_one_letter_code
_entity_poly.pdbx_strand_id
1 'polypeptide(L)'
;MTGPSSSPNPSLAAFHPLVRSWFEGRFATPTDIQERSWPLIAGGRHVLLTAPTGSGKTLTAFLWPLNQLLTGAWEPGQVRALYVSPLKALNYDIEHNLSRPLAELREGFVAAGLEPPEVRVATRSGDTAPGERQRMARRP
;
A
#
# COMPACT_ATOMS: atom_id res chain seq x y z
N MET A 1 12.85 8.43 -32.66
CA MET A 1 11.77 9.17 -31.99
C MET A 1 11.85 8.86 -30.50
N THR A 2 12.58 9.67 -29.75
CA THR A 2 12.68 9.58 -28.29
C THR A 2 11.43 10.22 -27.70
N GLY A 3 10.55 9.41 -27.10
CA GLY A 3 9.38 9.92 -26.36
C GLY A 3 9.80 10.89 -25.25
N PRO A 4 8.88 11.74 -24.75
CA PRO A 4 9.23 12.71 -23.73
C PRO A 4 9.76 11.97 -22.50
N SER A 5 11.01 12.22 -22.14
CA SER A 5 11.57 11.82 -20.85
C SER A 5 10.88 12.65 -19.77
N SER A 6 9.69 12.22 -19.34
CA SER A 6 9.03 12.78 -18.18
C SER A 6 9.94 12.52 -16.99
N SER A 7 10.49 13.59 -16.41
CA SER A 7 11.17 13.49 -15.13
C SER A 7 10.20 12.82 -14.14
N PRO A 8 10.64 11.80 -13.38
CA PRO A 8 9.74 11.08 -12.47
C PRO A 8 9.08 12.09 -11.53
N ASN A 9 7.77 11.97 -11.29
CA ASN A 9 7.08 12.84 -10.34
C ASN A 9 7.83 12.77 -9.00
N PRO A 10 8.29 13.90 -8.44
CA PRO A 10 9.14 13.89 -7.25
C PRO A 10 8.48 13.23 -6.04
N SER A 11 7.14 13.21 -5.98
CA SER A 11 6.40 12.51 -4.93
C SER A 11 6.49 10.98 -5.02
N LEU A 12 6.75 10.44 -6.21
CA LEU A 12 6.96 9.01 -6.46
C LEU A 12 8.44 8.60 -6.38
N ALA A 13 9.35 9.55 -6.12
CA ALA A 13 10.80 9.31 -6.16
C ALA A 13 11.26 8.25 -5.14
N ALA A 14 10.63 8.21 -3.96
CA ALA A 14 10.99 7.30 -2.88
C ALA A 14 10.51 5.85 -3.10
N PHE A 15 9.55 5.63 -4.00
CA PHE A 15 9.00 4.31 -4.27
C PHE A 15 9.93 3.49 -5.17
N HIS A 16 9.87 2.17 -4.99
CA HIS A 16 10.52 1.21 -5.89
C HIS A 16 10.04 1.42 -7.34
N PRO A 17 10.92 1.30 -8.35
CA PRO A 17 10.57 1.54 -9.74
C PRO A 17 9.33 0.77 -10.23
N LEU A 18 9.13 -0.47 -9.79
CA LEU A 18 7.94 -1.26 -10.16
C LEU A 18 6.65 -0.73 -9.53
N VAL A 19 6.71 -0.21 -8.30
CA VAL A 19 5.55 0.42 -7.63
C VAL A 19 5.20 1.74 -8.32
N ARG A 20 6.21 2.52 -8.70
CA ARG A 20 6.05 3.74 -9.50
C ARG A 20 5.41 3.43 -10.85
N SER A 21 5.97 2.47 -11.58
CA SER A 21 5.45 2.07 -12.90
C SER A 21 4.02 1.55 -12.82
N TRP A 22 3.69 0.78 -11.78
CA TRP A 22 2.30 0.34 -11.56
C TRP A 22 1.36 1.54 -11.32
N PHE A 23 1.78 2.51 -10.50
CA PHE A 23 0.99 3.70 -10.22
C PHE A 23 0.76 4.53 -11.49
N GLU A 24 1.82 4.83 -12.23
CA GLU A 24 1.80 5.61 -13.48
C GLU A 24 1.03 4.90 -14.60
N GLY A 25 1.04 3.57 -14.64
CA GLY A 25 0.24 2.78 -15.58
C GLY A 25 -1.26 2.74 -15.24
N ARG A 26 -1.62 3.04 -13.98
CA ARG A 26 -2.99 2.95 -13.48
C ARG A 26 -3.68 4.30 -13.32
N PHE A 27 -2.93 5.34 -12.98
CA PHE A 27 -3.44 6.68 -12.68
C PHE A 27 -2.72 7.72 -13.52
N ALA A 28 -3.44 8.76 -13.94
CA ALA A 28 -2.85 9.82 -14.76
C ALA A 28 -1.74 10.57 -14.02
N THR A 29 -2.02 11.03 -12.80
CA THR A 29 -1.08 11.74 -11.92
C THR A 29 -1.47 11.52 -10.46
N PRO A 30 -0.52 11.63 -9.52
CA PRO A 30 -0.85 11.69 -8.09
C PRO A 30 -1.77 12.87 -7.76
N THR A 31 -2.67 12.69 -6.79
CA THR A 31 -3.50 13.78 -6.26
C THR A 31 -2.69 14.70 -5.34
N ASP A 32 -3.13 15.94 -5.12
CA ASP A 32 -2.45 16.88 -4.21
C ASP A 32 -2.13 16.30 -2.82
N ILE A 33 -3.05 15.49 -2.27
CA ILE A 33 -2.84 14.86 -0.96
C ILE A 33 -1.78 13.76 -1.04
N GLN A 34 -1.70 13.02 -2.13
CA GLN A 34 -0.66 12.01 -2.37
C GLN A 34 0.71 12.67 -2.51
N GLU A 35 0.79 13.71 -3.35
CA GLU A 35 2.05 14.43 -3.64
C GLU A 35 2.69 15.01 -2.39
N ARG A 36 1.87 15.62 -1.53
CA ARG A 36 2.33 16.25 -0.30
C ARG A 36 2.67 15.23 0.80
N SER A 37 2.01 14.08 0.80
CA SER A 37 2.09 13.15 1.93
C SER A 37 3.16 12.09 1.76
N TRP A 38 3.38 11.55 0.56
CA TRP A 38 4.33 10.47 0.38
C TRP A 38 5.77 10.83 0.77
N PRO A 39 6.33 12.02 0.46
CA PRO A 39 7.65 12.39 0.94
C PRO A 39 7.74 12.44 2.48
N LEU A 40 6.67 12.88 3.15
CA LEU A 40 6.61 12.92 4.62
C LEU A 40 6.50 11.52 5.22
N ILE A 41 5.64 10.67 4.65
CA ILE A 41 5.45 9.28 5.08
C ILE A 41 6.74 8.48 4.86
N ALA A 42 7.37 8.62 3.70
CA ALA A 42 8.65 7.98 3.37
C ALA A 42 9.78 8.43 4.30
N GLY A 43 9.76 9.70 4.72
CA GLY A 43 10.66 10.25 5.74
C GLY A 43 10.34 9.83 7.19
N GLY A 44 9.40 8.91 7.41
CA GLY A 44 9.04 8.41 8.74
C GLY A 44 8.25 9.40 9.60
N ARG A 45 7.64 10.42 9.00
CA ARG A 45 6.87 11.44 9.73
C ARG A 45 5.44 10.98 9.96
N HIS A 46 4.87 11.37 11.11
CA HIS A 46 3.42 11.27 11.33
C HIS A 46 2.68 12.30 10.47
N VAL A 47 1.63 11.86 9.78
CA VAL A 47 0.86 12.71 8.85
C VAL A 47 -0.63 12.58 9.15
N LEU A 48 -1.32 13.72 9.23
CA LEU A 48 -2.79 13.79 9.26
C LEU A 48 -3.29 14.21 7.88
N LEU A 49 -4.07 13.34 7.22
CA LEU A 49 -4.60 13.59 5.89
C LEU A 49 -6.01 14.19 5.97
N THR A 50 -6.16 15.46 5.55
CA THR A 50 -7.46 16.15 5.47
C THR A 50 -7.81 16.44 4.02
N ALA A 51 -8.73 15.67 3.45
CA ALA A 51 -9.21 15.85 2.08
C ALA A 51 -10.63 15.27 1.91
N PRO A 52 -11.40 15.69 0.89
CA PRO A 52 -12.68 15.07 0.56
C PRO A 52 -12.61 13.56 0.26
N THR A 53 -13.76 12.88 0.25
CA THR A 53 -13.86 11.51 -0.26
C THR A 53 -13.47 11.49 -1.74
N GLY A 54 -12.87 10.40 -2.21
CA GLY A 54 -12.39 10.28 -3.59
C GLY A 54 -11.01 10.89 -3.86
N SER A 55 -10.42 11.66 -2.93
CA SER A 55 -9.09 12.26 -3.12
C SER A 55 -7.90 11.28 -3.03
N GLY A 56 -8.13 9.97 -2.93
CA GLY A 56 -7.06 8.97 -2.88
C GLY A 56 -6.40 8.78 -1.50
N LYS A 57 -7.03 9.22 -0.41
CA LYS A 57 -6.48 9.09 0.97
C LYS A 57 -6.10 7.66 1.34
N THR A 58 -6.93 6.68 0.99
CA THR A 58 -6.66 5.26 1.26
C THR A 58 -5.35 4.81 0.61
N LEU A 59 -5.22 5.00 -0.71
CA LEU A 59 -3.99 4.63 -1.42
C LEU A 59 -2.79 5.43 -0.90
N THR A 60 -2.98 6.69 -0.50
CA THR A 60 -1.94 7.51 0.13
C THR A 60 -1.37 6.83 1.38
N ALA A 61 -2.25 6.33 2.25
CA ALA A 61 -1.87 5.67 3.50
C ALA A 61 -1.24 4.29 3.30
N PHE A 62 -1.64 3.54 2.27
CA PHE A 62 -1.24 2.13 2.11
C PHE A 62 -0.11 1.88 1.10
N LEU A 63 0.06 2.73 0.09
CA LEU A 63 1.03 2.46 -0.97
C LEU A 63 2.48 2.38 -0.44
N TRP A 64 2.82 3.21 0.55
CA TRP A 64 4.15 3.18 1.17
C TRP A 64 4.40 1.90 1.99
N PRO A 65 3.50 1.47 2.90
CA PRO A 65 3.60 0.14 3.52
C PRO A 65 3.73 -1.01 2.53
N LEU A 66 2.94 -1.00 1.44
CA LEU A 66 3.03 -2.04 0.41
C LEU A 66 4.38 -2.03 -0.30
N ASN A 67 4.93 -0.85 -0.61
CA ASN A 67 6.29 -0.71 -1.14
C ASN A 67 7.32 -1.37 -0.22
N GLN A 68 7.29 -1.07 1.08
CA GLN A 68 8.25 -1.62 2.03
C GLN A 68 8.13 -3.15 2.16
N LEU A 69 6.91 -3.68 2.13
CA LEU A 69 6.65 -5.12 2.21
C LEU A 69 7.12 -5.86 0.95
N LEU A 70 6.76 -5.37 -0.24
CA LEU A 70 7.05 -6.03 -1.51
C LEU A 70 8.54 -5.95 -1.90
N THR A 71 9.23 -4.91 -1.45
CA THR A 71 10.68 -4.76 -1.65
C THR A 71 11.51 -5.57 -0.65
N GLY A 72 10.88 -6.15 0.38
CA GLY A 72 11.60 -6.80 1.48
C GLY A 72 12.33 -5.84 2.42
N ALA A 73 12.10 -4.52 2.29
CA ALA A 73 12.66 -3.53 3.23
C ALA A 73 12.11 -3.69 4.66
N TRP A 74 10.93 -4.31 4.80
CA TRP A 74 10.40 -4.78 6.07
C TRP A 74 10.42 -6.31 6.12
N GLU A 75 11.06 -6.88 7.15
CA GLU A 75 11.15 -8.33 7.32
C GLU A 75 9.75 -8.98 7.38
N PRO A 76 9.55 -10.12 6.69
CA PRO A 76 8.28 -10.84 6.68
C PRO A 76 7.97 -11.53 8.02
N GLY A 77 6.76 -12.10 8.13
CA GLY A 77 6.34 -12.88 9.30
C GLY A 77 6.10 -12.03 10.56
N GLN A 78 5.80 -10.75 10.39
CA GLN A 78 5.44 -9.81 11.46
C GLN A 78 4.35 -8.86 10.97
N VAL A 79 3.50 -8.39 11.88
CA VAL A 79 2.55 -7.30 11.57
C VAL A 79 3.34 -6.01 11.38
N ARG A 80 3.33 -5.47 10.15
CA ARG A 80 4.05 -4.23 9.80
C ARG A 80 3.17 -3.00 9.68
N ALA A 81 1.88 -3.19 9.39
CA ALA A 81 0.92 -2.11 9.26
C ALA A 81 -0.35 -2.48 10.02
N LEU A 82 -0.88 -1.52 10.78
CA LEU A 82 -2.14 -1.64 11.49
C LEU A 82 -3.09 -0.54 11.02
N TYR A 83 -4.19 -0.93 10.39
CA TYR A 83 -5.29 -0.04 10.06
C TYR A 83 -6.35 -0.12 11.17
N VAL A 84 -6.78 1.04 11.66
CA VAL A 84 -7.82 1.15 12.69
C VAL A 84 -8.96 1.99 12.13
N SER A 85 -10.17 1.43 12.18
CA SER A 85 -11.39 2.11 11.78
C SER A 85 -12.37 2.16 12.96
N PRO A 86 -13.15 3.25 13.09
CA PRO A 86 -14.29 3.28 14.02
C PRO A 86 -15.46 2.40 13.56
N LEU A 87 -15.48 1.96 12.29
CA LEU A 87 -16.58 1.19 11.69
C LEU A 87 -16.08 -0.17 11.17
N LYS A 88 -16.80 -1.23 11.54
CA LYS A 88 -16.54 -2.61 11.06
C LYS A 88 -16.64 -2.72 9.53
N ALA A 89 -17.69 -2.15 8.93
CA ALA A 89 -17.90 -2.19 7.48
C ALA A 89 -16.71 -1.61 6.71
N LEU A 90 -16.14 -0.51 7.21
CA LEU A 90 -14.99 0.12 6.58
C LEU A 90 -13.72 -0.76 6.66
N ASN A 91 -13.57 -1.64 7.67
CA ASN A 91 -12.45 -2.60 7.67
C ASN A 91 -12.54 -3.57 6.49
N TYR A 92 -13.74 -4.12 6.25
CA TYR A 92 -13.98 -5.03 5.12
C TYR A 92 -13.77 -4.31 3.78
N ASP A 93 -14.26 -3.08 3.67
CA ASP A 93 -14.08 -2.27 2.45
C ASP A 93 -12.58 -2.03 2.17
N ILE A 94 -11.79 -1.74 3.19
CA ILE A 94 -10.34 -1.49 3.05
C ILE A 94 -9.61 -2.77 2.65
N GLU A 95 -9.90 -3.90 3.30
CA GLU A 95 -9.33 -5.20 2.93
C GLU A 95 -9.63 -5.54 1.45
N HIS A 96 -10.88 -5.38 1.02
CA HIS A 96 -11.27 -5.60 -0.36
C HIS A 96 -10.56 -4.65 -1.33
N ASN A 97 -10.52 -3.36 -1.01
CA ASN A 97 -9.86 -2.33 -1.83
C ASN A 97 -8.34 -2.51 -1.94
N LEU A 98 -7.70 -3.20 -1.00
CA LEU A 98 -6.27 -3.50 -1.03
C LEU A 98 -5.94 -4.77 -1.79
N SER A 99 -6.88 -5.72 -1.90
CA SER A 99 -6.63 -7.01 -2.55
C SER A 99 -6.14 -6.87 -3.99
N ARG A 100 -6.80 -6.02 -4.78
CA ARG A 100 -6.46 -5.81 -6.20
C ARG A 100 -5.12 -5.08 -6.38
N PRO A 101 -4.86 -3.91 -5.77
CA PRO A 101 -3.55 -3.27 -5.85
C PRO A 101 -2.41 -4.18 -5.41
N LEU A 102 -2.60 -4.96 -4.35
CA LEU A 102 -1.58 -5.89 -3.88
C LEU A 102 -1.30 -7.00 -4.91
N ALA A 103 -2.35 -7.58 -5.50
CA ALA A 103 -2.19 -8.60 -6.54
C ALA A 103 -1.47 -8.05 -7.77
N GLU A 104 -1.91 -6.91 -8.30
CA GLU A 104 -1.31 -6.25 -9.48
C GLU A 104 0.16 -5.87 -9.23
N LEU A 105 0.49 -5.34 -8.05
CA LEU A 105 1.87 -5.04 -7.69
C LEU A 105 2.72 -6.31 -7.59
N ARG A 106 2.20 -7.36 -6.95
CA ARG A 106 2.91 -8.64 -6.83
C ARG A 106 3.19 -9.26 -8.21
N GLU A 107 2.21 -9.23 -9.11
CA GLU A 107 2.35 -9.67 -10.50
C GLU A 107 3.45 -8.88 -11.22
N GLY A 108 3.51 -7.55 -11.03
CA GLY A 108 4.57 -6.72 -11.59
C GLY A 108 5.98 -7.10 -11.11
N PHE A 109 6.14 -7.43 -9.82
CA PHE A 109 7.41 -7.93 -9.29
C PHE A 109 7.79 -9.30 -9.88
N VAL A 110 6.85 -10.24 -9.95
CA VAL A 110 7.09 -11.57 -10.54
C VAL A 110 7.42 -11.47 -12.03
N ALA A 111 6.72 -10.63 -12.79
CA ALA A 111 6.98 -10.41 -14.21
C ALA A 111 8.37 -9.79 -14.46
N ALA A 112 8.90 -9.05 -13.50
CA ALA A 112 10.27 -8.52 -13.52
C ALA A 112 11.34 -9.54 -13.07
N GLY A 113 10.95 -10.81 -12.81
CA GLY A 113 11.86 -11.86 -12.35
C GLY A 113 12.25 -11.75 -10.88
N LEU A 114 11.49 -11.00 -10.07
CA LEU A 114 11.69 -10.87 -8.63
C LEU A 114 10.76 -11.81 -7.86
N GLU A 115 11.20 -12.23 -6.68
CA GLU A 115 10.39 -13.01 -5.75
C GLU A 115 10.00 -12.12 -4.56
N PRO A 116 8.88 -11.36 -4.64
CA PRO A 116 8.46 -10.50 -3.55
C PRO A 116 8.01 -11.34 -2.33
N PRO A 117 8.25 -10.88 -1.09
CA PRO A 117 7.75 -11.56 0.10
C PRO A 117 6.23 -11.76 0.08
N GLU A 118 5.76 -12.82 0.75
CA GLU A 118 4.32 -13.04 0.94
C GLU A 118 3.74 -11.91 1.80
N VAL A 119 2.79 -11.16 1.23
CA VAL A 119 2.05 -10.11 1.93
C VAL A 119 0.63 -10.61 2.20
N ARG A 120 0.22 -10.58 3.47
CA ARG A 120 -1.12 -10.95 3.90
C ARG A 120 -1.86 -9.73 4.43
N VAL A 121 -3.16 -9.69 4.13
CA VAL A 121 -4.11 -8.74 4.69
C VAL A 121 -5.11 -9.56 5.51
N ALA A 122 -5.47 -9.05 6.68
CA ALA A 122 -6.41 -9.70 7.58
C ALA A 122 -7.18 -8.68 8.40
N THR A 123 -8.50 -8.89 8.54
CA THR A 123 -9.35 -8.07 9.40
C THR A 123 -9.56 -8.75 10.76
N ARG A 124 -9.31 -8.01 11.85
CA ARG A 124 -9.61 -8.44 13.22
C ARG A 124 -10.71 -7.57 13.84
N SER A 125 -11.83 -8.17 14.18
CA SER A 125 -12.98 -7.52 14.80
C SER A 125 -13.59 -8.39 15.91
N GLY A 126 -14.68 -7.91 16.52
CA GLY A 126 -15.47 -8.71 17.46
C GLY A 126 -16.05 -10.00 16.84
N ASP A 127 -16.24 -10.02 15.51
CA ASP A 127 -16.88 -11.12 14.78
C ASP A 127 -15.86 -12.17 14.28
N THR A 128 -14.55 -11.85 14.32
CA THR A 128 -13.49 -12.79 13.96
C THR A 128 -13.55 -14.02 14.86
N ALA A 129 -13.65 -15.21 14.28
CA ALA A 129 -13.80 -16.45 15.04
C ALA A 129 -12.55 -16.74 15.89
N PRO A 130 -12.66 -17.40 17.06
CA PRO A 130 -11.51 -17.70 17.92
C PRO A 130 -10.37 -18.42 17.20
N GLY A 131 -10.68 -19.37 16.30
CA GLY A 131 -9.68 -20.09 15.51
C GLY A 131 -8.93 -19.18 14.53
N GLU A 132 -9.61 -18.20 13.92
CA GLU A 132 -8.98 -17.22 13.04
C GLU A 132 -8.06 -16.28 13.83
N ARG A 133 -8.47 -15.85 15.03
CA ARG A 133 -7.63 -15.04 15.93
C ARG A 133 -6.33 -15.78 16.29
N GLN A 134 -6.43 -17.07 16.60
CA GLN A 134 -5.26 -17.91 16.89
C GLN A 134 -4.36 -18.06 15.66
N ARG A 135 -4.94 -18.24 14.46
CA ARG A 135 -4.18 -18.31 13.21
C ARG A 135 -3.40 -17.01 12.95
N MET A 136 -4.04 -15.85 13.11
CA MET A 136 -3.39 -14.54 12.96
C MET A 136 -2.25 -14.36 13.98
N ALA A 137 -2.42 -14.81 15.23
CA ALA A 137 -1.37 -14.70 16.24
C ALA A 137 -0.17 -15.62 15.97
N ARG A 138 -0.41 -16.83 15.44
CA ARG A 138 0.65 -17.81 15.11
C ARG A 138 1.37 -17.48 13.80
N ARG A 139 0.68 -16.86 12.86
CA ARG A 139 1.17 -16.49 11.53
C ARG A 139 0.78 -15.03 11.25
N PRO A 140 1.45 -14.07 11.91
CA PRO A 140 1.20 -12.64 11.70
C PRO A 140 1.54 -12.20 10.27
#